data_AF-A0A0V0H406-F1
#
_entry.id   AF-A0A0V0H406-F1
#
_cell.length_a   1.000
_cell.length_b   1.000
_cell.length_c   1.000
_cell.angle_alpha   90.00
_cell.angle_beta   90.00
_cell.angle_gamma   90.00
#
_symmetry.space_group_name_H-M   'P 1'
#
loop_
_entity.id
_entity.type
_entity.pdbx_description
1 polymer ?
#
loop_
_entity_poly.entity_id
_entity_poly.type
_entity_poly.pdbx_seq_one_letter_code
_entity_poly.pdbx_strand_id
1 'polypeptide(L)'
;MSFQDLESGRPLGSRRFQTNGKQDPTQAVASGIFQINTAVSTFQRLVNTLGTPKDTPELREKLHKTRVHIGQLVKDTSAKLKQASETDHHADVSASKKIIDAKLAKD
;
A
#
# COMPACT_ATOMS: atom_id res chain seq x y z
N MET A 1 -23.97 -5.50 19.92
CA MET A 1 -22.86 -5.56 20.87
C MET A 1 -21.80 -4.59 20.38
N SER A 2 -21.63 -3.48 21.11
CA SER A 2 -20.81 -2.33 20.73
C SER A 2 -19.34 -2.52 21.13
N PHE A 3 -18.46 -1.87 20.39
CA PHE A 3 -17.00 -1.84 20.54
C PHE A 3 -16.50 -1.15 21.83
N GLN A 4 -17.38 -0.95 22.82
CA GLN A 4 -17.13 -0.14 24.01
C GLN A 4 -16.59 -0.96 25.20
N ASP A 5 -16.55 -2.30 25.10
CA ASP A 5 -16.23 -3.17 26.24
C ASP A 5 -14.75 -3.60 26.31
N LEU A 6 -13.92 -3.20 25.34
CA LEU A 6 -12.50 -3.57 25.28
C LEU A 6 -11.53 -2.48 25.76
N GLU A 7 -12.02 -1.30 26.20
CA GLU A 7 -11.15 -0.17 26.55
C GLU A 7 -10.85 -0.01 28.06
N SER A 8 -11.33 -0.93 28.89
CA SER A 8 -11.19 -0.85 30.35
C SER A 8 -9.95 -1.59 30.86
N GLY A 9 -8.75 -1.07 30.58
CA GLY A 9 -7.59 -1.45 31.38
C GLY A 9 -6.21 -1.33 30.74
N ARG A 10 -5.62 -0.13 30.78
CA ARG A 10 -4.32 0.16 31.44
C ARG A 10 -3.85 1.59 31.11
N PRO A 11 -3.48 2.40 32.13
CA PRO A 11 -2.84 3.69 31.93
C PRO A 11 -1.32 3.51 31.99
N LEU A 12 -0.59 3.73 30.89
CA LEU A 12 0.79 4.19 30.99
C LEU A 12 1.31 4.72 29.65
N GLY A 13 1.83 5.93 29.69
CA GLY A 13 2.73 6.43 28.67
C GLY A 13 2.05 7.24 27.59
N SER A 14 1.86 8.53 27.90
CA SER A 14 1.92 9.60 26.92
C SER A 14 3.24 9.49 26.16
N ARG A 15 3.23 8.69 25.09
CA ARG A 15 4.24 8.74 24.04
C ARG A 15 3.47 9.08 22.78
N ARG A 16 3.19 10.38 22.66
CA ARG A 16 3.00 11.06 21.38
C ARG A 16 4.20 10.72 20.50
N PHE A 17 4.16 9.54 19.88
CA PHE A 17 4.85 9.33 18.62
C PHE A 17 4.12 10.25 17.66
N GLN A 18 4.72 11.41 17.45
CA GLN A 18 4.53 12.14 16.21
C GLN A 18 4.82 11.14 15.10
N THR A 19 3.77 10.57 14.54
CA THR A 19 3.81 9.77 13.34
C THR A 19 4.17 10.72 12.22
N ASN A 20 5.47 10.98 12.12
CA ASN A 20 6.10 11.59 10.96
C ASN A 20 5.54 10.87 9.74
N GLY A 21 4.78 11.58 8.90
CA GLY A 21 3.86 11.06 7.88
C GLY A 21 4.52 10.31 6.70
N LYS A 22 5.39 9.36 7.00
CA LYS A 22 5.88 8.35 6.08
C LYS A 22 5.01 7.14 6.29
N GLN A 23 4.02 6.92 5.41
CA GLN A 23 3.38 5.62 5.31
C GLN A 23 4.47 4.56 5.23
N ASP A 24 4.39 3.54 6.08
CA ASP A 24 5.29 2.39 5.97
C ASP A 24 5.29 1.91 4.52
N PRO A 25 6.46 1.66 3.91
CA PRO A 25 6.54 1.29 2.50
C PRO A 25 5.67 0.07 2.19
N THR A 26 5.56 -0.87 3.14
CA THR A 26 4.63 -2.02 3.10
C THR A 26 3.16 -1.61 3.03
N GLN A 27 2.74 -0.60 3.80
CA GLN A 27 1.36 -0.08 3.78
C GLN A 27 1.04 0.64 2.46
N ALA A 28 2.02 1.36 1.91
CA ALA A 28 1.89 2.04 0.63
C ALA A 28 1.72 1.04 -0.54
N VAL A 29 2.39 -0.12 -0.47
CA VAL A 29 2.22 -1.22 -1.44
C VAL A 29 0.86 -1.89 -1.25
N ALA A 30 0.49 -2.23 -0.01
CA ALA A 30 -0.79 -2.90 0.28
C ALA A 30 -2.00 -2.07 -0.17
N SER A 31 -1.98 -0.75 0.08
CA SER A 31 -3.02 0.17 -0.41
C SER A 31 -3.05 0.25 -1.94
N GLY A 32 -1.90 0.26 -2.60
CA GLY A 32 -1.82 0.23 -4.06
C GLY A 32 -2.47 -1.02 -4.66
N ILE A 33 -2.18 -2.20 -4.11
CA ILE A 33 -2.79 -3.48 -4.55
C ILE A 33 -4.32 -3.45 -4.37
N PHE A 34 -4.81 -2.95 -3.22
CA PHE A 34 -6.24 -2.83 -2.98
C PHE A 34 -6.93 -1.90 -3.99
N GLN A 35 -6.30 -0.76 -4.29
CA GLN A 35 -6.81 0.19 -5.29
C GLN A 35 -6.84 -0.44 -6.69
N ILE A 36 -5.80 -1.18 -7.08
CA ILE A 36 -5.76 -1.91 -8.36
C ILE A 36 -6.93 -2.90 -8.45
N ASN A 37 -7.15 -3.74 -7.44
CA ASN A 37 -8.24 -4.72 -7.43
C ASN A 37 -9.62 -4.05 -7.53
N THR A 38 -9.81 -2.93 -6.83
CA THR A 38 -11.05 -2.15 -6.86
C THR A 38 -11.28 -1.54 -8.25
N ALA A 39 -10.24 -0.95 -8.84
CA ALA A 39 -10.30 -0.35 -10.16
C ALA A 39 -10.54 -1.40 -11.26
N VAL A 40 -9.90 -2.56 -11.17
CA VAL A 40 -10.11 -3.71 -12.08
C VAL A 40 -11.54 -4.24 -11.97
N SER A 41 -12.07 -4.39 -10.75
CA SER A 41 -13.47 -4.82 -10.54
C SER A 41 -14.46 -3.83 -11.14
N THR A 42 -14.17 -2.53 -11.01
CA THR A 42 -14.97 -1.47 -11.63
C THR A 42 -14.87 -1.53 -13.15
N PHE A 43 -13.67 -1.70 -13.69
CA PHE A 43 -13.43 -1.84 -15.12
C PHE A 43 -14.19 -3.03 -15.71
N GLN A 44 -14.18 -4.19 -15.04
CA GLN A 44 -14.93 -5.36 -15.49
C GLN A 44 -16.44 -5.07 -15.59
N ARG A 45 -17.00 -4.37 -14.59
CA ARG A 45 -18.42 -3.97 -14.64
C ARG A 45 -18.71 -3.05 -15.83
N LEU A 46 -17.81 -2.11 -16.14
CA LEU A 46 -17.95 -1.22 -17.30
C LEU A 46 -17.85 -2.00 -18.62
N VAL A 47 -16.90 -2.92 -18.73
CA VAL A 47 -16.75 -3.81 -19.91
C VAL A 47 -18.00 -4.64 -20.13
N ASN A 48 -18.60 -5.18 -19.07
CA ASN A 48 -19.83 -5.97 -19.16
C ASN A 48 -21.06 -5.16 -19.65
N THR A 49 -21.00 -3.83 -19.64
CA THR A 49 -22.07 -2.99 -20.20
C THR A 49 -21.91 -2.69 -21.68
N LEU A 50 -20.75 -2.97 -22.28
CA LEU A 50 -20.53 -2.76 -23.71
C LEU A 50 -21.41 -3.69 -24.54
N GLY A 51 -21.98 -3.16 -25.63
CA GLY A 51 -22.90 -3.92 -26.49
C GLY A 51 -24.28 -4.18 -25.87
N THR A 52 -24.55 -3.68 -24.66
CA THR A 52 -25.89 -3.68 -24.07
C THR A 52 -26.61 -2.37 -24.39
N PRO A 53 -27.94 -2.25 -24.18
CA PRO A 53 -28.65 -0.98 -24.33
C PRO A 53 -28.15 0.15 -23.41
N LYS A 54 -27.32 -0.19 -22.41
CA LYS A 54 -26.67 0.77 -21.51
C LYS A 54 -25.33 1.29 -22.07
N ASP A 55 -24.88 0.80 -23.22
CA ASP A 55 -23.64 1.27 -23.84
C ASP A 55 -23.84 2.70 -24.37
N THR A 56 -23.21 3.67 -23.70
CA THR A 56 -23.23 5.09 -24.09
C THR A 56 -21.80 5.59 -24.29
N PRO A 57 -21.57 6.66 -25.11
CA PRO A 57 -20.25 7.23 -25.30
C PRO A 57 -19.59 7.68 -23.97
N GLU A 58 -20.37 8.17 -23.01
CA GLU A 58 -19.87 8.58 -21.69
C GLU A 58 -19.36 7.36 -20.88
N LEU A 59 -20.05 6.22 -20.97
CA LEU A 59 -19.60 4.97 -20.35
C LEU A 59 -18.31 4.45 -20.99
N ARG A 60 -18.15 4.59 -22.31
CA ARG A 60 -16.91 4.25 -23.02
C ARG A 60 -15.75 5.16 -22.65
N GLU A 61 -16.00 6.46 -22.49
CA GLU A 61 -14.99 7.40 -22.00
C GLU A 61 -14.55 7.05 -20.57
N LYS A 62 -15.51 6.75 -19.69
CA LYS A 62 -15.23 6.28 -18.32
C LYS A 62 -14.41 5.00 -18.33
N LEU A 63 -14.75 4.03 -19.17
CA LEU A 63 -13.99 2.79 -19.35
C LEU A 63 -12.54 3.09 -19.75
N HIS A 64 -12.33 3.99 -20.72
CA HIS A 64 -10.98 4.38 -21.13
C HIS A 64 -10.19 5.03 -20.00
N LYS A 65 -10.80 5.98 -19.27
CA LYS A 65 -10.19 6.62 -18.09
C LYS A 65 -9.84 5.61 -17.01
N THR A 66 -10.73 4.65 -16.72
CA THR A 66 -10.46 3.58 -15.75
C THR A 66 -9.30 2.70 -16.18
N ARG A 67 -9.20 2.34 -17.48
CA ARG A 67 -8.05 1.59 -18.01
C ARG A 67 -6.73 2.33 -17.78
N VAL A 68 -6.68 3.62 -18.13
CA VAL A 68 -5.48 4.46 -17.94
C VAL A 68 -5.13 4.57 -16.46
N HIS A 69 -6.12 4.77 -15.60
CA HIS A 69 -5.93 4.86 -14.15
C HIS A 69 -5.35 3.57 -13.55
N ILE A 70 -5.85 2.39 -13.95
CA ILE A 70 -5.26 1.10 -13.54
C ILE A 70 -3.79 1.04 -13.94
N GLY A 71 -3.46 1.44 -15.18
CA GLY A 71 -2.07 1.49 -15.65
C GLY A 71 -1.19 2.37 -14.77
N GLN A 72 -1.70 3.52 -14.32
CA GLN A 72 -0.98 4.40 -13.41
C GLN A 72 -0.80 3.77 -12.02
N LEU A 73 -1.87 3.20 -11.44
CA LEU A 73 -1.80 2.53 -10.14
C LEU A 73 -0.78 1.39 -10.13
N VAL A 74 -0.70 0.60 -11.20
CA VAL A 74 0.29 -0.48 -11.34
C VAL A 74 1.71 0.09 -11.35
N LYS A 75 1.96 1.14 -12.13
CA LYS A 75 3.27 1.80 -12.16
C LYS A 75 3.66 2.34 -10.78
N ASP A 76 2.78 3.08 -10.13
CA ASP A 76 3.05 3.68 -8.83
C ASP A 76 3.28 2.62 -7.75
N THR A 77 2.46 1.56 -7.75
CA THR A 77 2.60 0.45 -6.79
C THR A 77 3.90 -0.32 -7.03
N SER A 78 4.30 -0.54 -8.29
CA SER A 78 5.57 -1.18 -8.62
C SER A 78 6.78 -0.36 -8.17
N ALA A 79 6.73 0.97 -8.31
CA ALA A 79 7.78 1.87 -7.85
C ALA A 79 7.90 1.83 -6.31
N LYS A 80 6.76 1.87 -5.60
CA LYS A 80 6.70 1.73 -4.14
C LYS A 80 7.22 0.37 -3.68
N LEU A 81 6.90 -0.71 -4.40
CA LEU A 81 7.40 -2.06 -4.09
C LEU A 81 8.92 -2.13 -4.22
N LYS A 82 9.48 -1.53 -5.26
CA LYS A 82 10.94 -1.46 -5.44
C LYS A 82 11.62 -0.71 -4.28
N GLN A 83 11.07 0.45 -3.90
CA GLN A 83 11.57 1.23 -2.76
C GLN A 83 11.47 0.46 -1.44
N ALA A 84 10.36 -0.26 -1.23
CA ALA A 84 10.16 -1.10 -0.05
C ALA A 84 11.22 -2.20 0.02
N SER A 85 11.48 -2.89 -1.10
CA SER A 85 12.47 -3.97 -1.20
C SER A 85 13.91 -3.47 -0.98
N GLU A 86 14.28 -2.30 -1.53
CA GLU A 86 15.60 -1.70 -1.31
C GLU A 86 15.83 -1.32 0.17
N THR A 87 14.78 -0.81 0.84
CA THR A 87 14.83 -0.46 2.26
C THR A 87 15.03 -1.71 3.14
N ASP A 88 14.34 -2.80 2.81
CA ASP A 88 14.44 -4.08 3.53
C ASP A 88 15.84 -4.71 3.39
N HIS A 89 16.40 -4.70 2.16
CA HIS A 89 17.77 -5.16 1.92
C HIS A 89 18.83 -4.31 2.64
N HIS A 90 18.64 -3.00 2.74
CA HIS A 90 19.56 -2.14 3.48
C HIS A 90 19.48 -2.32 5.00
N ALA A 91 18.30 -2.66 5.53
CA ALA A 91 18.09 -2.95 6.95
C ALA A 91 18.83 -4.23 7.37
N ASP A 92 18.77 -5.29 6.55
CA ASP A 92 19.44 -6.57 6.82
C ASP A 92 20.98 -6.45 6.79
N VAL A 93 21.53 -5.69 5.83
CA VAL A 93 22.98 -5.42 5.76
C VAL A 93 23.44 -4.53 6.94
N SER A 94 22.62 -3.57 7.35
CA SER A 94 22.91 -2.69 8.50
C SER A 94 22.93 -3.45 9.83
N ALA A 95 21.98 -4.37 10.03
CA ALA A 95 21.97 -5.26 11.19
C ALA A 95 23.18 -6.21 11.18
N SER A 96 23.50 -6.79 10.02
CA SER A 96 24.65 -7.68 9.86
C SER A 96 26.00 -6.98 10.13
N LYS A 97 26.18 -5.73 9.67
CA LYS A 97 27.39 -4.94 9.96
C LYS A 97 27.55 -4.59 11.43
N LYS A 98 26.46 -4.22 12.13
CA LYS A 98 26.51 -3.93 13.57
C LYS A 98 26.93 -5.15 14.42
N ILE A 99 26.55 -6.35 14.01
CA ILE A 99 26.93 -7.59 14.71
C ILE A 99 28.42 -7.90 14.54
N ILE A 100 29.01 -7.59 13.37
CA ILE A 100 30.43 -7.82 13.10
C ILE A 100 31.29 -6.81 13.86
N ASP A 101 30.93 -5.52 13.85
CA ASP A 101 31.69 -4.49 14.57
C ASP A 101 31.68 -4.71 16.09
N ALA A 102 30.59 -5.23 16.66
CA ALA A 102 30.52 -5.57 18.09
C ALA A 102 31.39 -6.78 18.48
N LYS A 103 31.76 -7.65 17.52
CA LYS A 103 32.66 -8.79 17.76
C LYS A 103 34.13 -8.43 17.61
N LEU A 104 34.48 -7.37 16.88
CA LEU A 104 35.85 -6.94 16.64
C LEU A 104 36.43 -6.08 17.79
N ALA A 105 35.59 -5.46 18.61
CA ALA A 105 36.02 -4.62 19.74
C ALA A 105 36.28 -5.40 21.05
N LYS A 106 36.43 -6.73 21.00
CA LYS A 106 36.59 -7.60 22.19
C LYS A 106 37.91 -8.39 22.23
N ASP A 107 38.88 -8.09 21.38
CA ASP A 107 40.26 -8.61 21.50
C ASP A 107 41.21 -7.48 21.97
#